data_AF-A0A8D9ECY0-F1
#
_entry.id   AF-A0A8D9ECY0-F1
#
_cell.length_a   1.000
_cell.length_b   1.000
_cell.length_c   1.000
_cell.angle_alpha   90.00
_cell.angle_beta   90.00
_cell.angle_gamma   90.00
#
_symmetry.space_group_name_H-M   'P 1'
#
loop_
_entity.id
_entity.type
_entity.pdbx_description
1 polymer ?
#
loop_
_entity_poly.entity_id
_entity_poly.type
_entity_poly.pdbx_seq_one_letter_code
_entity_poly.pdbx_strand_id
1 'polypeptide(L)'
;MLKGQIEIFFDEANILADKMFPMAKSGNAFESSCCVDVAALSTLVRTVFGVDLAIQKHHGMEHPYIQAVETSFQIFTRRICKPWLFFGHKERLREHQTTQKQFIEDILNEIKRRMAIETDIEPDIHLNRYTMRF
;
A
#
# COMPACT_ATOMS: atom_id res chain seq x y z
N MET A 1 0.58 -19.96 6.25
CA MET A 1 0.28 -18.67 5.60
C MET A 1 -0.38 -17.66 6.54
N LEU A 2 -1.41 -18.00 7.34
CA LEU A 2 -2.03 -17.00 8.24
C LEU A 2 -1.13 -16.43 9.34
N LYS A 3 -0.22 -17.23 9.94
CA LYS A 3 0.61 -16.76 11.08
C LYS A 3 1.46 -15.52 10.74
N GLY A 4 2.11 -15.50 9.58
CA GLY A 4 2.92 -14.34 9.16
C GLY A 4 2.07 -13.10 8.81
N GLN A 5 0.82 -13.30 8.38
CA GLN A 5 -0.11 -12.18 8.14
C GLN A 5 -0.58 -11.54 9.45
N ILE A 6 -0.71 -12.33 10.52
CA ILE A 6 -1.05 -11.83 11.85
C ILE A 6 0.06 -10.92 12.39
N GLU A 7 1.33 -11.29 12.21
CA GLU A 7 2.47 -10.45 12.61
C GLU A 7 2.48 -9.11 11.87
N ILE A 8 2.30 -9.12 10.54
CA ILE A 8 2.19 -7.90 9.74
C ILE A 8 1.02 -7.03 10.22
N PHE A 9 -0.13 -7.64 10.52
CA PHE A 9 -1.28 -6.91 11.02
C PHE A 9 -0.99 -6.24 12.38
N PHE A 10 -0.34 -6.95 13.30
CA PHE A 10 0.04 -6.38 14.59
C PHE A 10 1.05 -5.24 14.44
N ASP A 11 2.05 -5.38 13.58
CA ASP A 11 3.01 -4.31 13.29
C ASP A 11 2.31 -3.04 12.78
N GLU A 12 1.44 -3.19 11.78
CA GLU A 12 0.73 -2.06 11.18
C GLU A 12 -0.31 -1.46 12.14
N ALA A 13 -0.94 -2.28 12.98
CA ALA A 13 -1.86 -1.82 14.03
C ALA A 13 -1.15 -1.03 15.13
N ASN A 14 0.07 -1.42 15.52
CA ASN A 14 0.87 -0.68 16.48
C ASN A 14 1.24 0.71 15.94
N ILE A 15 1.68 0.79 14.68
CA ILE A 15 2.00 2.08 14.02
C ILE A 15 0.75 2.97 13.95
N LEU A 16 -0.41 2.39 13.63
CA LEU A 16 -1.67 3.11 13.60
C LEU A 16 -2.04 3.64 15.00
N ALA A 17 -1.91 2.81 16.03
CA ALA A 17 -2.19 3.19 17.41
C ALA A 17 -1.28 4.35 17.86
N ASP A 18 0.01 4.29 17.56
CA ASP A 18 0.98 5.36 17.86
C ASP A 18 0.60 6.69 17.20
N LYS A 19 0.07 6.64 15.97
CA LYS A 19 -0.41 7.84 15.26
C LYS A 19 -1.70 8.39 15.83
N MET A 20 -2.66 7.54 16.18
CA MET A 20 -3.97 7.96 16.68
C MET A 20 -3.91 8.40 18.15
N PHE A 21 -2.98 7.86 18.95
CA PHE A 21 -2.83 8.18 20.37
C PHE A 21 -2.74 9.69 20.68
N PRO A 22 -1.88 10.49 20.02
CA PRO A 22 -1.84 11.93 20.26
C PRO A 22 -3.15 12.64 19.86
N MET A 23 -3.86 12.15 18.84
CA MET A 23 -5.15 12.72 18.41
C MET A 23 -6.23 12.46 19.45
N ALA A 24 -6.30 11.22 19.95
CA ALA A 24 -7.22 10.84 21.02
C ALA A 24 -6.94 11.60 22.33
N LYS A 25 -5.65 11.81 22.66
CA LYS A 25 -5.25 12.55 23.86
C LYS A 25 -5.66 14.02 23.83
N SER A 26 -5.83 14.60 22.63
CA SER A 26 -6.25 16.00 22.49
C SER A 26 -7.66 16.26 23.04
N GLY A 27 -8.48 15.22 23.21
CA GLY A 27 -9.87 15.34 23.65
C GLY A 27 -10.83 15.88 22.58
N ASN A 28 -10.31 16.25 21.41
CA ASN A 28 -11.11 16.71 20.29
C ASN A 28 -11.60 15.54 19.43
N ALA A 29 -12.73 15.73 18.77
CA ALA A 29 -13.14 14.83 17.68
C ALA A 29 -12.09 14.89 16.56
N PHE A 30 -11.77 13.75 15.98
CA PHE A 30 -10.85 13.63 14.86
C PHE A 30 -11.37 12.61 13.84
N GLU A 31 -11.01 12.81 12.58
CA GLU A 31 -11.37 11.88 11.50
C GLU A 31 -10.37 10.72 11.48
N SER A 32 -10.84 9.51 11.82
CA SER A 32 -9.99 8.32 11.89
C SER A 32 -9.80 7.64 10.54
N SER A 33 -10.72 7.85 9.58
CA SER A 33 -10.71 7.13 8.29
C SER A 33 -9.37 7.27 7.58
N CYS A 34 -8.81 8.48 7.55
CA CYS A 34 -7.53 8.77 6.90
C CYS A 34 -6.37 7.93 7.44
N CYS A 35 -6.27 7.74 8.76
CA CYS A 35 -5.24 6.91 9.37
C CYS A 35 -5.49 5.42 9.08
N VAL A 36 -6.75 4.99 9.17
CA VAL A 36 -7.14 3.60 8.93
C VAL A 36 -6.91 3.21 7.47
N ASP A 37 -7.19 4.09 6.50
CA ASP A 37 -7.01 3.80 5.08
C ASP A 37 -5.53 3.63 4.72
N VAL A 38 -4.65 4.49 5.27
CA VAL A 38 -3.19 4.35 5.09
C VAL A 38 -2.69 3.05 5.72
N ALA A 39 -3.20 2.69 6.90
CA ALA A 39 -2.86 1.42 7.55
C ALA A 39 -3.34 0.20 6.78
N ALA A 40 -4.56 0.25 6.25
CA ALA A 40 -5.12 -0.81 5.40
C ALA A 40 -4.30 -0.98 4.13
N LEU A 41 -3.91 0.11 3.46
CA LEU A 41 -3.07 0.07 2.28
C LEU A 41 -1.70 -0.56 2.58
N SER A 42 -1.04 -0.12 3.65
CA SER A 42 0.27 -0.65 4.08
C SER A 42 0.20 -2.15 4.38
N THR A 43 -0.83 -2.56 5.12
CA THR A 43 -1.11 -3.97 5.43
C THR A 43 -1.34 -4.79 4.15
N LEU A 44 -2.16 -4.27 3.23
CA LEU A 44 -2.44 -4.95 1.96
C LEU A 44 -1.16 -5.13 1.15
N VAL A 45 -0.33 -4.09 1.04
CA VAL A 45 0.92 -4.18 0.27
C VAL A 45 1.89 -5.21 0.87
N ARG A 46 2.06 -5.20 2.20
CA ARG A 46 2.90 -6.17 2.90
C ARG A 46 2.36 -7.60 2.81
N THR A 47 1.04 -7.79 2.92
CA THR A 47 0.43 -9.13 2.96
C THR A 47 0.20 -9.76 1.59
N VAL A 48 -0.19 -8.96 0.58
CA VAL A 48 -0.52 -9.44 -0.77
C VAL A 48 0.72 -9.48 -1.66
N PHE A 49 1.54 -8.43 -1.60
CA PHE A 49 2.71 -8.30 -2.49
C PHE A 49 4.02 -8.69 -1.80
N GLY A 50 4.04 -8.90 -0.48
CA GLY A 50 5.25 -9.25 0.25
C GLY A 50 6.27 -8.11 0.32
N VAL A 51 5.87 -6.88 -0.02
CA VAL A 51 6.75 -5.71 -0.05
C VAL A 51 6.43 -4.80 1.12
N ASP A 52 7.46 -4.36 1.82
CA ASP A 52 7.34 -3.30 2.82
C ASP A 52 7.81 -1.98 2.21
N LEU A 53 6.85 -1.11 1.88
CA LEU A 53 7.10 0.25 1.37
C LEU A 53 7.06 1.30 2.48
N ALA A 54 6.92 0.89 3.75
CA ALA A 54 6.81 1.78 4.90
C ALA A 54 5.76 2.89 4.71
N ILE A 55 4.63 2.55 4.06
CA ILE A 55 3.59 3.51 3.64
C ILE A 55 3.07 4.30 4.84
N GLN A 56 2.75 3.61 5.95
CA GLN A 56 2.35 4.28 7.18
C GLN A 56 3.44 5.18 7.78
N LYS A 57 4.73 4.87 7.61
CA LYS A 57 5.79 5.69 8.22
C LYS A 57 6.05 6.96 7.42
N HIS A 58 5.98 6.87 6.10
CA HIS A 58 6.26 7.99 5.21
C HIS A 58 5.05 8.92 5.00
N HIS A 59 3.84 8.39 5.15
CA HIS A 59 2.61 9.15 4.97
C HIS A 59 1.89 9.32 6.31
N GLY A 60 1.56 10.56 6.64
CA GLY A 60 0.80 10.90 7.85
C GLY A 60 -0.63 10.36 7.79
N MET A 61 -1.53 11.20 7.27
CA MET A 61 -2.95 10.86 7.09
C MET A 61 -3.36 10.78 5.62
N GLU A 62 -2.50 11.21 4.69
CA GLU A 62 -2.85 11.29 3.28
C GLU A 62 -1.86 10.52 2.42
N HIS A 63 -2.40 9.70 1.52
CA HIS A 63 -1.63 9.01 0.50
C HIS A 63 -2.28 9.25 -0.87
N PRO A 64 -1.52 9.68 -1.91
CA PRO A 64 -2.08 10.02 -3.22
C PRO A 64 -2.91 8.89 -3.87
N TYR A 65 -2.49 7.64 -3.69
CA TYR A 65 -3.26 6.47 -4.13
C TYR A 65 -4.65 6.40 -3.49
N ILE A 66 -4.76 6.63 -2.18
CA ILE A 66 -6.03 6.53 -1.44
C ILE A 66 -6.99 7.61 -1.92
N GLN A 67 -6.50 8.85 -2.04
CA GLN A 67 -7.29 9.95 -2.58
C GLN A 67 -7.77 9.68 -4.01
N ALA A 68 -6.91 9.07 -4.84
CA ALA A 68 -7.26 8.68 -6.20
C ALA A 68 -8.32 7.57 -6.24
N VAL A 69 -8.23 6.58 -5.35
CA VAL A 69 -9.23 5.51 -5.20
C VAL A 69 -10.56 6.07 -4.72
N GLU A 70 -10.55 6.87 -3.66
CA GLU A 70 -11.77 7.47 -3.09
C GLU A 70 -12.48 8.34 -4.13
N THR A 71 -11.75 9.21 -4.83
CA THR A 71 -12.34 10.07 -5.86
C THR A 71 -12.90 9.26 -7.04
N SER A 72 -12.20 8.19 -7.43
CA SER A 72 -12.69 7.26 -8.47
C SER A 72 -13.97 6.57 -8.04
N PHE A 73 -14.05 6.12 -6.77
CA PHE A 73 -15.22 5.48 -6.20
C PHE A 73 -16.41 6.44 -6.06
N GLN A 74 -16.16 7.71 -5.69
CA GLN A 74 -17.18 8.76 -5.67
C GLN A 74 -17.74 9.03 -7.08
N ILE A 75 -16.88 9.11 -8.11
CA ILE A 75 -17.30 9.26 -9.50
C ILE A 75 -18.14 8.06 -9.95
N PHE A 76 -17.71 6.84 -9.61
CA PHE A 76 -18.43 5.61 -9.91
C PHE A 76 -19.82 5.59 -9.27
N THR A 77 -19.89 5.86 -7.97
CA THR A 77 -21.15 5.94 -7.21
C THR A 77 -22.10 6.99 -7.79
N ARG A 78 -21.58 8.16 -8.15
CA ARG A 78 -22.37 9.22 -8.82
C ARG A 78 -22.93 8.77 -10.16
N ARG A 79 -22.17 8.02 -10.96
CA ARG A 79 -22.64 7.49 -12.25
C ARG A 79 -23.74 6.44 -12.06
N ILE A 80 -23.66 5.61 -11.01
CA ILE A 80 -24.72 4.66 -10.67
C ILE A 80 -25.99 5.41 -10.24
N CYS A 81 -25.87 6.35 -9.29
CA CYS A 81 -27.03 7.03 -8.72
C CYS A 81 -27.65 8.08 -9.66
N LYS A 82 -26.85 8.69 -10.55
CA LYS A 82 -27.28 9.74 -11.49
C LYS A 82 -26.67 9.53 -12.88
N PRO A 83 -27.15 8.53 -13.65
CA PRO A 83 -26.57 8.16 -14.94
C PRO A 83 -26.51 9.31 -15.96
N TRP A 84 -27.42 10.29 -15.87
CA TRP A 84 -27.46 11.45 -16.75
C TRP A 84 -26.31 12.47 -16.52
N LEU A 85 -25.50 12.33 -15.46
CA LEU A 85 -24.32 13.17 -15.19
C LEU A 85 -23.01 12.60 -15.76
N PHE A 86 -23.09 11.70 -16.75
CA PHE A 86 -21.97 10.86 -17.20
C PHE A 86 -20.75 11.63 -17.73
N PHE A 87 -20.94 12.84 -18.27
CA PHE A 87 -19.91 13.52 -19.08
C PHE A 87 -18.97 14.47 -18.29
N GLY A 88 -19.27 14.83 -17.05
CA GLY A 88 -18.56 15.90 -16.33
C GLY A 88 -17.26 15.52 -15.59
N HIS A 89 -16.85 14.25 -15.60
CA HIS A 89 -15.77 13.75 -14.73
C HIS A 89 -14.67 12.96 -15.44
N LYS A 90 -14.59 13.02 -16.77
CA LYS A 90 -13.64 12.19 -17.54
C LYS A 90 -12.18 12.53 -17.27
N GLU A 91 -11.84 13.81 -17.21
CA GLU A 91 -10.46 14.28 -17.02
C GLU A 91 -9.93 13.96 -15.63
N ARG A 92 -10.68 14.35 -14.58
CA ARG A 92 -10.36 13.98 -13.18
C ARG A 92 -10.21 12.47 -12.99
N LEU A 93 -11.10 11.66 -13.59
CA LEU A 93 -10.98 10.20 -13.52
C LEU A 93 -9.67 9.71 -14.17
N ARG A 94 -9.25 10.31 -15.29
CA ARG A 94 -8.01 9.95 -16.00
C ARG A 94 -6.77 10.27 -15.18
N GLU A 95 -6.75 11.41 -14.50
CA GLU A 95 -5.66 11.79 -13.59
C GLU A 95 -5.53 10.76 -12.45
N HIS A 96 -6.64 10.45 -11.77
CA HIS A 96 -6.64 9.47 -10.68
C HIS A 96 -6.29 8.05 -11.13
N GLN A 97 -6.71 7.66 -12.34
CA GLN A 97 -6.29 6.38 -12.94
C GLN A 97 -4.79 6.36 -13.21
N THR A 98 -4.20 7.48 -13.64
CA THR A 98 -2.75 7.60 -13.82
C THR A 98 -2.03 7.44 -12.49
N THR A 99 -2.49 8.12 -11.42
CA THR A 99 -1.92 7.98 -10.07
C THR A 99 -2.00 6.55 -9.55
N GLN A 100 -3.16 5.88 -9.72
CA GLN A 100 -3.33 4.49 -9.31
C GLN A 100 -2.40 3.56 -10.08
N LYS A 101 -2.28 3.76 -11.40
CA LYS A 101 -1.40 2.98 -12.26
C LYS A 101 0.07 3.14 -11.87
N GLN A 102 0.53 4.37 -11.64
CA GLN A 102 1.91 4.64 -11.23
C GLN A 102 2.26 3.92 -9.93
N PHE A 103 1.38 4.00 -8.93
CA PHE A 103 1.60 3.32 -7.65
C PHE A 103 1.71 1.80 -7.79
N ILE A 104 0.87 1.19 -8.64
CA ILE A 104 0.96 -0.25 -8.93
C ILE A 104 2.26 -0.58 -9.67
N GLU A 105 2.68 0.25 -10.62
CA GLU A 105 3.95 0.07 -11.33
C GLU A 105 5.15 0.15 -10.38
N ASP A 106 5.12 1.06 -9.40
CA ASP A 106 6.16 1.18 -8.39
C ASP A 106 6.26 -0.08 -7.52
N ILE A 107 5.12 -0.64 -7.09
CA ILE A 107 5.07 -1.93 -6.39
C ILE A 107 5.66 -3.05 -7.26
N LEU A 108 5.24 -3.15 -8.52
CA LEU A 108 5.71 -4.18 -9.44
C LEU A 108 7.21 -4.09 -9.71
N ASN A 109 7.74 -2.87 -9.81
CA ASN A 109 9.17 -2.63 -10.01
C ASN A 109 9.98 -3.05 -8.77
N GLU A 110 9.48 -2.79 -7.57
CA GLU A 110 10.12 -3.23 -6.34
C GLU A 110 10.11 -4.75 -6.18
N ILE A 111 8.99 -5.42 -6.52
CA ILE A 111 8.93 -6.89 -6.56
C ILE A 111 9.98 -7.44 -7.54
N LYS A 112 10.05 -6.88 -8.76
CA LYS A 112 11.04 -7.29 -9.77
C LYS A 112 12.48 -7.12 -9.28
N ARG A 113 12.78 -6.00 -8.60
CA ARG A 113 14.10 -5.75 -8.02
C ARG A 113 14.47 -6.82 -6.99
N ARG A 114 13.54 -7.18 -6.09
CA ARG A 114 13.78 -8.22 -5.08
C ARG A 114 14.03 -9.60 -5.70
N MET A 115 13.25 -9.97 -6.71
CA MET A 115 13.46 -11.22 -7.44
C MET A 115 14.83 -11.25 -8.13
N ALA A 116 15.27 -10.14 -8.72
CA ALA A 116 16.59 -10.06 -9.36
C ALA A 116 17.74 -10.24 -8.33
N ILE A 117 17.62 -9.65 -7.15
CA ILE A 117 18.59 -9.79 -6.05
C ILE A 117 18.66 -11.25 -5.59
N GLU A 118 17.51 -11.91 -5.38
CA GLU A 118 17.48 -13.32 -4.99
C GLU A 118 18.10 -14.23 -6.06
N THR A 119 17.85 -13.94 -7.34
CA THR A 119 18.41 -14.70 -8.47
C THR A 119 19.93 -14.51 -8.61
N ASP A 120 20.47 -13.33 -8.29
CA ASP A 120 21.92 -13.05 -8.31
C ASP A 120 22.67 -13.62 -7.09
N ILE A 121 21.98 -13.97 -5.99
CA ILE A 121 22.56 -14.63 -4.81
C ILE A 121 22.64 -16.16 -4.99
N GLU A 122 21.75 -16.73 -5.81
CA GLU A 122 21.67 -18.19 -6.04
C GLU A 122 22.81 -18.84 -6.88
N PRO A 123 23.66 -18.15 -7.67
CA PRO A 123 24.78 -18.81 -8.37
C PRO A 123 25.93 -19.19 -7.43
N ASP A 124 26.12 -18.53 -6.29
CA ASP A 124 27.30 -18.73 -5.43
C ASP A 124 27.14 -19.86 -4.40
N ILE A 125 25.91 -20.24 -4.05
CA ILE A 125 25.66 -21.34 -3.09
C ILE A 125 25.94 -22.71 -3.74
N HIS A 126 25.85 -22.81 -5.08
CA HIS A 126 26.17 -24.02 -5.82
C HIS A 126 27.68 -24.21 -6.03
N LEU A 127 28.48 -23.14 -6.09
CA LEU A 127 29.94 -23.23 -6.22
C LEU A 127 30.63 -23.53 -4.87
N ASN A 128 30.09 -23.02 -3.75
CA ASN A 128 30.73 -23.21 -2.44
C ASN A 128 30.48 -24.59 -1.79
N ARG A 129 29.58 -25.42 -2.36
CA ARG A 129 29.43 -26.84 -1.95
C ARG A 129 30.45 -27.78 -2.57
N TYR A 130 31.19 -27.34 -3.60
CA TYR A 130 32.19 -28.18 -4.28
C TYR A 130 33.65 -27.88 -3.90
N THR A 131 33.92 -26.85 -3.09
CA THR A 131 35.30 -26.44 -2.71
C THR A 131 35.71 -26.76 -1.27
N MET A 132 34.90 -27.51 -0.50
CA MET A 132 35.33 -28.08 0.79
C MET A 132 35.12 -29.60 0.84
N ARG A 133 35.79 -30.34 -0.04
CA ARG A 133 36.18 -31.73 0.21
C ARG A 133 37.50 -32.05 -0.51
N PHE A 134 38.56 -32.09 0.30
CA PHE A 134 39.90 -32.63 0.09
C PHE A 134 40.86 -31.86 -0.81
#